data_AF-A0A4U9HJA0-F1
#
_entry.id   AF-A0A4U9HJA0-F1
#
_cell.length_a   1.000
_cell.length_b   1.000
_cell.length_c   1.000
_cell.angle_alpha   90.00
_cell.angle_beta   90.00
_cell.angle_gamma   90.00
#
_symmetry.space_group_name_H-M   'P 1'
#
loop_
_entity.id
_entity.type
_entity.pdbx_description
1 polymer ?
#
loop_
_entity_poly.entity_id
_entity_poly.type
_entity_poly.pdbx_seq_one_letter_code
_entity_poly.pdbx_strand_id
1 'polypeptide(L)'
;MSRIIVVSDEVAADNVRKTLLTQVAPPGVTAHVVDVAKMVRVWNNPKYANDRVMLLFTNPTDVWRLVEDGVDIKSVNIGGMAFRQGKNPGE
;
A
#
# COMPACT_ATOMS: atom_id res chain seq x y z
N MET A 1 -12.44 -10.51 -3.66
CA MET A 1 -11.64 -9.26 -3.50
C MET A 1 -11.55 -8.63 -4.87
N SER A 2 -12.07 -7.43 -5.09
CA SER A 2 -12.13 -6.81 -6.42
C SER A 2 -11.18 -5.60 -6.57
N ARG A 3 -10.46 -5.23 -5.50
CA ARG A 3 -9.58 -4.06 -5.51
C ARG A 3 -8.28 -4.28 -4.73
N ILE A 4 -7.18 -3.84 -5.32
CA ILE A 4 -5.86 -3.73 -4.73
C ILE A 4 -5.47 -2.25 -4.69
N ILE A 5 -4.89 -1.79 -3.59
CA ILE A 5 -4.34 -0.45 -3.44
C ILE A 5 -2.88 -0.59 -3.03
N VAL A 6 -1.98 -0.15 -3.91
CA VAL A 6 -0.56 -0.01 -3.60
C VAL A 6 -0.37 1.34 -2.90
N VAL A 7 0.16 1.31 -1.69
CA VAL A 7 0.43 2.50 -0.88
C VAL A 7 1.94 2.72 -0.85
N SER A 8 2.40 3.77 -1.54
CA SER A 8 3.81 4.15 -1.58
C SER A 8 3.97 5.55 -2.18
N ASP A 9 4.64 6.45 -1.45
CA ASP A 9 4.91 7.81 -1.94
C ASP A 9 5.83 7.79 -3.18
N GLU A 10 6.86 6.93 -3.16
CA GLU A 10 7.82 6.77 -4.26
C GLU A 10 7.13 6.29 -5.56
N VAL A 11 6.31 5.24 -5.47
CA VAL A 11 5.59 4.72 -6.63
C VAL A 11 4.49 5.70 -7.07
N ALA A 12 3.87 6.40 -6.13
CA ALA A 12 2.87 7.40 -6.45
C ALA A 12 3.45 8.59 -7.24
N ALA A 13 4.72 8.92 -7.06
CA ALA A 13 5.40 9.95 -7.83
C ALA A 13 5.90 9.49 -9.21
N ASP A 14 5.99 8.18 -9.45
CA ASP A 14 6.51 7.60 -10.69
C ASP A 14 5.39 7.09 -11.61
N ASN A 15 5.12 7.84 -12.69
CA ASN A 15 4.07 7.50 -13.65
C ASN A 15 4.30 6.18 -14.40
N VAL A 16 5.56 5.82 -14.66
CA VAL A 16 5.90 4.58 -15.37
C VAL A 16 5.61 3.39 -14.46
N ARG A 17 6.10 3.43 -13.21
CA ARG A 17 5.86 2.36 -12.22
C ARG A 17 4.38 2.23 -11.87
N LYS A 18 3.67 3.35 -11.74
CA LYS A 18 2.21 3.38 -11.60
C LYS A 18 1.51 2.61 -12.71
N THR A 19 1.82 2.95 -13.95
CA THR A 19 1.19 2.34 -15.12
C THR A 19 1.42 0.84 -15.15
N LEU A 20 2.68 0.41 -14.97
CA LEU A 20 3.04 -1.00 -14.95
C LEU A 20 2.29 -1.78 -13.85
N LEU A 21 2.24 -1.24 -12.62
CA LEU A 21 1.52 -1.89 -11.52
C LEU A 21 0.02 -2.02 -11.78
N THR A 22 -0.59 -1.02 -12.42
CA THR A 22 -2.01 -1.11 -12.76
C THR A 22 -2.30 -2.10 -13.89
N GLN A 23 -1.35 -2.31 -14.81
CA GLN A 23 -1.50 -3.23 -15.93
C GLN A 23 -1.31 -4.70 -15.54
N VAL A 24 -0.53 -4.99 -14.50
CA VAL A 24 -0.31 -6.37 -14.02
C VAL A 24 -1.39 -6.87 -13.05
N ALA A 25 -2.45 -6.09 -12.84
CA ALA A 25 -3.56 -6.49 -11.98
C ALA A 25 -4.25 -7.75 -12.52
N PRO A 26 -4.60 -8.73 -11.66
CA PRO A 26 -5.31 -9.93 -12.10
C PRO A 26 -6.67 -9.61 -12.75
N PRO A 27 -7.17 -10.47 -13.66
CA PRO A 27 -8.50 -10.30 -14.24
C PRO A 27 -9.59 -10.16 -13.17
N GLY A 28 -10.46 -9.15 -13.33
CA GLY A 28 -11.53 -8.86 -12.36
C GLY A 28 -11.08 -8.10 -11.11
N VAL A 29 -9.80 -7.68 -11.04
CA VAL A 29 -9.26 -6.87 -9.95
C VAL A 29 -8.85 -5.49 -10.47
N THR A 30 -9.29 -4.45 -9.79
CA THR A 30 -8.86 -3.07 -10.05
C THR A 30 -7.65 -2.73 -9.17
N ALA A 31 -6.60 -2.17 -9.76
CA ALA A 31 -5.42 -1.72 -9.03
C ALA A 31 -5.35 -0.19 -9.00
N HIS A 32 -5.05 0.36 -7.83
CA HIS A 32 -4.78 1.78 -7.63
C HIS A 32 -3.45 1.97 -6.94
N VAL A 33 -2.77 3.09 -7.24
CA VAL A 33 -1.56 3.50 -6.53
C VAL A 33 -1.80 4.87 -5.91
N VAL A 34 -1.57 4.97 -4.61
CA VAL A 34 -1.75 6.19 -3.83
C VAL A 34 -0.56 6.42 -2.90
N ASP A 35 -0.32 7.68 -2.55
CA ASP A 35 0.55 8.04 -1.44
C ASP A 35 -0.12 7.73 -0.08
N VAL A 36 0.67 7.78 0.99
CA VAL A 36 0.20 7.48 2.35
C VAL A 36 -0.92 8.42 2.77
N ALA A 37 -0.75 9.72 2.56
CA ALA A 37 -1.72 10.74 2.96
C ALA A 37 -3.08 10.55 2.28
N LYS A 38 -3.08 10.20 0.99
CA LYS A 38 -4.29 9.87 0.23
C LYS A 38 -4.93 8.59 0.72
N MET A 39 -4.14 7.58 1.11
CA MET A 39 -4.69 6.35 1.68
C MET A 39 -5.43 6.62 3.00
N VAL A 40 -4.87 7.43 3.90
CA VAL A 40 -5.55 7.85 5.16
C VAL A 40 -6.89 8.53 4.85
N ARG A 41 -6.90 9.45 3.87
CA ARG A 41 -8.14 10.12 3.45
C ARG A 41 -9.18 9.16 2.85
N VAL A 42 -8.73 8.16 2.08
CA VAL A 42 -9.62 7.13 1.51
C VAL A 42 -10.18 6.25 2.62
N TRP A 43 -9.35 5.85 3.58
CA TRP A 43 -9.75 5.02 4.72
C TRP A 43 -10.85 5.68 5.56
N ASN A 44 -10.69 6.98 5.85
CA ASN A 44 -11.65 7.74 6.66
C ASN A 44 -12.89 8.21 5.89
N ASN A 45 -13.00 7.91 4.60
CA ASN A 45 -14.16 8.32 3.81
C ASN A 45 -15.27 7.26 3.89
N PRO A 46 -16.46 7.60 4.44
CA PRO A 46 -17.54 6.64 4.65
C PRO A 46 -18.06 6.00 3.36
N LYS A 47 -17.79 6.60 2.19
CA LYS A 47 -18.09 6.02 0.88
C LYS A 47 -17.46 4.64 0.69
N TYR A 48 -16.32 4.38 1.31
CA TYR A 48 -15.55 3.14 1.14
C TYR A 48 -15.65 2.20 2.36
N ALA A 49 -16.51 2.48 3.33
CA ALA A 49 -16.59 1.71 4.58
C ALA A 49 -16.90 0.21 4.38
N ASN A 50 -17.55 -0.14 3.28
CA ASN A 50 -17.91 -1.52 2.94
C ASN A 50 -16.97 -2.16 1.89
N ASP A 51 -15.95 -1.43 1.42
CA ASP A 51 -15.04 -1.93 0.39
C ASP A 51 -14.05 -2.93 1.00
N ARG A 52 -14.05 -4.17 0.49
CA ARG A 52 -12.96 -5.12 0.74
C ARG A 52 -11.81 -4.87 -0.23
N VAL A 53 -10.73 -4.29 0.29
CA VAL A 53 -9.52 -3.97 -0.46
C VAL A 53 -8.31 -4.74 0.07
N MET A 54 -7.35 -5.04 -0.81
CA MET A 54 -6.02 -5.48 -0.43
C MET A 54 -5.08 -4.27 -0.42
N LEU A 55 -4.35 -4.05 0.67
CA LEU A 55 -3.28 -3.07 0.71
C LEU A 55 -1.95 -3.76 0.40
N LEU A 56 -1.17 -3.18 -0.52
CA LEU A 56 0.18 -3.61 -0.84
C LEU A 56 1.16 -2.49 -0.52
N PHE A 57 2.26 -2.86 0.14
CA PHE A 57 3.30 -1.94 0.58
C PHE A 57 4.64 -2.35 -0.01
N THR A 58 5.48 -1.37 -0.33
CA THR A 58 6.86 -1.62 -0.81
C THR A 58 7.88 -1.60 0.31
N ASN A 59 7.52 -1.08 1.48
CA ASN A 59 8.36 -0.96 2.65
C ASN A 59 7.50 -0.93 3.94
N PRO A 60 8.05 -1.33 5.10
CA PRO A 60 7.32 -1.31 6.36
C PRO A 60 7.12 0.09 6.95
N THR A 61 7.90 1.09 6.52
CA THR A 61 7.76 2.47 7.02
C THR A 61 6.41 3.08 6.63
N ASP A 62 5.94 2.84 5.40
CA ASP A 62 4.62 3.31 4.96
C ASP A 62 3.48 2.60 5.70
N VAL A 63 3.68 1.34 6.12
CA VAL A 63 2.72 0.64 6.99
C VAL A 63 2.65 1.32 8.34
N TRP A 64 3.81 1.61 8.95
CA TRP A 64 3.88 2.29 10.24
C TRP A 64 3.21 3.68 10.19
N ARG A 65 3.49 4.47 9.15
CA ARG A 65 2.88 5.80 8.97
C ARG A 65 1.35 5.74 8.89
N LEU A 66 0.78 4.75 8.19
CA LEU A 66 -0.68 4.59 8.16
C LEU A 66 -1.26 4.29 9.55
N VAL A 67 -0.61 3.41 10.30
CA VAL A 67 -1.06 3.05 11.66
C VAL A 67 -0.95 4.26 12.60
N GLU A 68 0.14 5.03 12.51
CA GLU A 68 0.33 6.27 13.26
C GLU A 68 -0.76 7.30 12.93
N ASP A 69 -1.18 7.39 11.66
CA ASP A 69 -2.25 8.27 11.17
C ASP A 69 -3.68 7.73 11.44
N GLY A 70 -3.82 6.67 12.24
CA GLY A 70 -5.12 6.16 12.73
C GLY A 70 -5.81 5.13 11.84
N VAL A 71 -5.10 4.52 10.89
CA VAL A 71 -5.62 3.39 10.10
C VAL A 71 -5.53 2.09 10.92
N ASP A 72 -6.67 1.44 11.15
CA ASP A 72 -6.72 0.17 11.89
C ASP A 72 -6.23 -1.01 11.04
N ILE A 73 -4.92 -1.31 11.12
CA ILE A 73 -4.29 -2.48 10.52
C ILE A 73 -4.06 -3.55 11.59
N LYS A 74 -4.90 -4.59 11.59
CA LYS A 74 -4.85 -5.66 12.61
C LYS A 74 -3.71 -6.65 12.43
N SER A 75 -3.29 -6.88 11.20
CA SER A 75 -2.20 -7.78 10.87
C SER A 75 -1.58 -7.41 9.53
N VAL A 76 -0.29 -7.69 9.42
CA VAL A 76 0.49 -7.45 8.20
C VAL A 76 1.11 -8.77 7.78
N ASN A 77 0.84 -9.19 6.55
CA ASN A 77 1.55 -10.31 5.96
C ASN A 77 2.86 -9.79 5.35
N ILE A 78 3.99 -10.32 5.85
CA ILE A 78 5.31 -10.01 5.32
C ILE A 78 5.66 -11.09 4.30
N GLY A 79 5.57 -10.72 3.02
CA GLY A 79 6.00 -11.57 1.90
C GLY A 79 7.47 -11.33 1.55
N GLY A 80 7.73 -11.01 0.28
CA GLY A 80 9.08 -10.74 -0.23
C GLY A 80 9.58 -9.33 0.10
N MET A 81 10.16 -9.14 1.27
CA MET A 81 11.01 -7.97 1.51
C MET A 81 12.38 -8.25 0.89
N ALA A 82 12.72 -7.56 -0.20
CA ALA A 82 14.06 -7.65 -0.77
C ALA A 82 15.06 -7.11 0.26
N PHE A 83 16.00 -7.96 0.69
CA PHE A 83 17.08 -7.56 1.60
C PHE A 83 17.96 -6.52 0.89
N ARG A 84 17.86 -5.25 1.29
CA ARG A 84 18.82 -4.22 0.91
C ARG A 84 19.98 -4.27 1.90
N GLN A 85 21.17 -4.60 1.41
CA GLN A 85 22.42 -4.57 2.18
C GLN A 85 22.59 -3.17 2.78
N GLY A 86 22.56 -3.04 4.11
CA GLY A 86 22.70 -1.76 4.82
C GLY A 86 21.80 -1.56 6.05
N LYS A 87 20.84 -2.45 6.35
CA LYS A 87 20.15 -2.44 7.65
C LYS A 87 20.85 -3.41 8.60
N ASN A 88 21.61 -2.87 9.54
CA ASN A 88 22.22 -3.65 10.62
C ASN A 88 21.11 -4.32 11.45
N PRO A 89 21.16 -5.66 11.65
CA PRO A 89 20.38 -6.30 12.69
C PRO A 89 21.13 -6.13 14.01
N GLY A 90 20.62 -5.26 14.87
CA GLY A 90 21.11 -5.07 16.23
C GLY A 90 21.61 -3.66 16.47
N GLU A 91 20.72 -2.83 17.03
CA GLU A 91 20.88 -2.23 18.36
C GLU A 91 19.53 -2.30 19.07
#